data_AF-A0A0L0C8S8-F1
#
_entry.id   AF-A0A0L0C8S8-F1
#
_cell.length_a   1.000
_cell.length_b   1.000
_cell.length_c   1.000
_cell.angle_alpha   90.00
_cell.angle_beta   90.00
_cell.angle_gamma   90.00
#
_symmetry.space_group_name_H-M   'P 1'
#
loop_
_entity.id
_entity.type
_entity.pdbx_description
1 polymer ?
#
loop_
_entity_poly.entity_id
_entity_poly.type
_entity_poly.pdbx_seq_one_letter_code
_entity_poly.pdbx_strand_id
1 'polypeptide(L)'
;MVLPTASKGSPLNTILVIVLSLLVLVTARPQLNRFQHIAVIENDAWEQTLPSELRNPFYKTPRVRNALAKSSWFGPGEMPVLDRQAEKIARREIYNVLSHAGLIERRNFLK
;
A
#
# COMPACT_ATOMS: atom_id res chain seq x y z
N MET A 1 47.28 -36.45 -5.28
CA MET A 1 45.99 -36.03 -4.71
C MET A 1 46.18 -34.62 -4.19
N VAL A 2 45.88 -33.60 -5.01
CA VAL A 2 46.12 -32.18 -4.68
C VAL A 2 44.76 -31.56 -4.38
N LEU A 3 44.56 -31.11 -3.15
CA LEU A 3 43.37 -30.34 -2.77
C LEU A 3 43.40 -28.96 -3.49
N PRO A 4 42.28 -28.49 -4.07
CA PRO A 4 42.24 -27.15 -4.63
C PRO A 4 42.31 -26.12 -3.50
N THR A 5 43.30 -25.23 -3.56
CA THR A 5 43.45 -24.11 -2.65
C THR A 5 42.39 -23.06 -2.96
N ALA A 6 41.60 -22.69 -1.95
CA ALA A 6 40.62 -21.63 -2.05
C ALA A 6 41.32 -20.29 -2.35
N SER A 7 41.08 -19.77 -3.55
CA SER A 7 41.53 -18.44 -3.98
C SER A 7 40.90 -17.38 -3.08
N LYS A 8 41.74 -16.62 -2.36
CA LYS A 8 41.33 -15.46 -1.55
C LYS A 8 40.88 -14.37 -2.53
N GLY A 9 39.55 -14.24 -2.71
CA GLY A 9 38.96 -13.25 -3.63
C GLY A 9 39.41 -11.82 -3.32
N SER A 10 39.62 -11.02 -4.38
CA SER A 10 40.02 -9.61 -4.26
C SER A 10 38.97 -8.80 -3.47
N PRO A 11 39.38 -7.76 -2.71
CA PRO A 11 38.46 -6.93 -1.92
C PRO A 11 37.39 -6.25 -2.80
N LEU A 12 37.72 -5.98 -4.07
CA LEU A 12 36.80 -5.45 -5.06
C LEU A 12 35.67 -6.43 -5.38
N ASN A 13 35.99 -7.72 -5.53
CA ASN A 13 35.00 -8.75 -5.82
C ASN A 13 34.07 -9.00 -4.65
N THR A 14 34.57 -8.94 -3.40
CA THR A 14 33.72 -9.04 -2.21
C THR A 14 32.77 -7.86 -2.08
N ILE A 15 33.23 -6.62 -2.34
CA ILE A 15 32.36 -5.44 -2.36
C ILE A 15 31.28 -5.59 -3.42
N LEU A 16 31.65 -6.04 -4.63
CA LEU A 16 30.72 -6.21 -5.75
C LEU A 16 29.65 -7.25 -5.44
N VAL A 17 30.02 -8.36 -4.80
CA VAL A 17 29.06 -9.39 -4.35
C VAL A 17 28.11 -8.86 -3.26
N ILE A 18 28.61 -8.03 -2.33
CA ILE A 18 27.75 -7.40 -1.29
C ILE A 18 26.76 -6.41 -1.91
N VAL A 19 27.21 -5.60 -2.87
CA VAL A 19 26.33 -4.64 -3.57
C VAL A 19 25.26 -5.38 -4.37
N LEU A 20 25.63 -6.44 -5.09
CA LEU A 20 24.69 -7.28 -5.84
C LEU A 20 23.70 -8.00 -4.90
N SER A 21 24.15 -8.53 -3.77
CA SER A 21 23.25 -9.19 -2.82
C SER A 21 22.28 -8.20 -2.17
N LEU A 22 22.72 -6.99 -1.82
CA LEU A 22 21.85 -5.92 -1.33
C LEU A 22 20.84 -5.48 -2.39
N LEU A 23 21.26 -5.32 -3.66
CA LEU A 23 20.38 -4.97 -4.76
C LEU A 23 19.28 -6.03 -4.93
N VAL A 24 19.65 -7.32 -4.92
CA VAL A 24 18.69 -8.44 -5.01
C VAL A 24 17.72 -8.43 -3.84
N LEU A 25 18.19 -8.19 -2.60
CA LEU A 25 17.30 -8.09 -1.43
C LEU A 25 16.31 -6.91 -1.55
N VAL A 26 16.74 -5.78 -2.12
CA VAL A 26 15.87 -4.61 -2.32
C VAL A 26 14.81 -4.90 -3.38
N THR A 27 15.18 -5.53 -4.50
CA THR A 27 14.25 -5.84 -5.59
C THR A 27 13.34 -7.04 -5.29
N ALA A 28 13.78 -7.97 -4.45
CA ALA A 28 13.02 -9.16 -4.05
C ALA A 28 12.02 -8.89 -2.91
N ARG A 29 11.91 -7.65 -2.42
CA ARG A 29 10.85 -7.30 -1.48
C ARG A 29 9.49 -7.60 -2.13
N PRO A 30 8.61 -8.36 -1.47
CA PRO A 30 7.29 -8.66 -2.02
C PRO A 30 6.61 -7.34 -2.33
N GLN A 31 6.24 -7.14 -3.59
CA GLN A 31 5.45 -5.98 -3.99
C GLN A 31 4.05 -6.14 -3.39
N LEU A 32 3.85 -5.57 -2.21
CA LEU A 32 2.59 -5.63 -1.47
C LEU A 32 1.41 -5.07 -2.29
N ASN A 33 1.68 -4.22 -3.28
CA ASN A 33 0.67 -3.71 -4.22
C ASN A 33 -0.04 -4.82 -5.01
N ARG A 34 0.60 -5.98 -5.26
CA ARG A 34 -0.03 -7.06 -6.04
C ARG A 34 -1.21 -7.72 -5.32
N PHE A 35 -1.32 -7.50 -4.01
CA PHE A 35 -2.39 -8.04 -3.17
C PHE A 35 -3.42 -6.98 -2.75
N GLN A 36 -3.27 -5.72 -3.18
CA GLN A 36 -4.23 -4.68 -2.86
C GLN A 36 -5.58 -4.95 -3.53
N HIS A 37 -6.65 -4.66 -2.81
CA HIS A 37 -8.01 -4.73 -3.30
C HIS A 37 -8.20 -3.84 -4.54
N ILE A 38 -8.90 -4.32 -5.57
CA ILE A 38 -9.05 -3.63 -6.86
C ILE A 38 -9.59 -2.20 -6.71
N ALA A 39 -10.62 -2.02 -5.87
CA ALA A 39 -11.22 -0.73 -5.61
C ALA A 39 -10.27 0.30 -4.94
N VAL A 40 -9.16 -0.14 -4.32
CA VAL A 40 -8.12 0.76 -3.81
C VAL A 40 -7.22 1.24 -4.95
N ILE A 41 -6.84 0.33 -5.84
CA ILE A 41 -6.02 0.62 -7.03
C ILE A 41 -6.76 1.58 -7.95
N GLU A 42 -8.05 1.30 -8.21
CA GLU A 42 -8.90 2.18 -9.00
C GLU A 42 -9.00 3.55 -8.34
N ASN A 43 -9.34 3.61 -7.05
CA ASN A 43 -9.46 4.89 -6.35
C ASN A 43 -8.16 5.72 -6.44
N ASP A 44 -6.99 5.10 -6.32
CA ASP A 44 -5.71 5.79 -6.48
C ASP A 44 -5.50 6.31 -7.91
N ALA A 45 -5.88 5.53 -8.93
CA ALA A 45 -5.84 5.98 -10.32
C ALA A 45 -6.78 7.16 -10.58
N TRP A 46 -8.00 7.12 -10.02
CA TRP A 46 -8.96 8.23 -10.08
C TRP A 46 -8.42 9.47 -9.35
N GLU A 47 -7.81 9.29 -8.18
CA GLU A 47 -7.20 10.36 -7.39
C GLU A 47 -6.11 11.11 -8.16
N GLN A 48 -5.38 10.42 -9.05
CA GLN A 48 -4.35 11.02 -9.89
C GLN A 48 -4.93 11.98 -10.94
N THR A 49 -6.21 11.82 -11.31
CA THR A 49 -6.90 12.70 -12.27
C THR A 49 -7.44 13.98 -11.65
N LEU A 50 -7.51 14.06 -10.31
CA LEU A 50 -8.08 15.21 -9.62
C LEU A 50 -7.13 16.43 -9.61
N PRO A 51 -7.66 17.66 -9.64
CA PRO A 51 -6.90 18.87 -9.37
C PRO A 51 -6.20 18.84 -8.00
N SER A 52 -5.09 19.58 -7.85
CA SER A 52 -4.23 19.56 -6.67
C SER A 52 -4.96 19.81 -5.35
N GLU A 53 -6.01 20.62 -5.39
CA GLU A 53 -6.82 21.05 -4.25
C GLU A 53 -7.74 19.94 -3.75
N LEU A 54 -8.20 19.06 -4.65
CA LEU A 54 -9.09 17.95 -4.34
C LEU A 54 -8.34 16.64 -4.03
N ARG A 55 -7.06 16.58 -4.38
CA ARG A 55 -6.21 15.42 -4.04
C ARG A 55 -5.92 15.35 -2.56
N ASN A 56 -6.05 14.15 -2.01
CA ASN A 56 -5.80 13.81 -0.62
C ASN A 56 -4.49 14.45 -0.10
N PRO A 57 -4.57 15.34 0.90
CA PRO A 57 -3.39 16.03 1.44
C PRO A 57 -2.60 15.18 2.45
N PHE A 58 -3.08 13.99 2.82
CA PHE A 58 -2.55 13.18 3.93
C PHE A 58 -1.03 12.96 3.85
N TYR A 59 -0.52 12.63 2.67
CA TYR A 59 0.92 12.39 2.44
C TYR A 59 1.73 13.65 2.07
N LYS A 60 1.08 14.81 1.91
CA LYS A 60 1.74 16.06 1.49
C LYS A 60 2.46 16.74 2.64
N THR A 61 1.95 16.60 3.87
CA THR A 61 2.55 17.27 5.05
C THR A 61 3.83 16.56 5.52
N PRO A 62 4.94 17.29 5.75
CA PRO A 62 6.20 16.69 6.19
C PRO A 62 6.06 15.98 7.55
N ARG A 63 5.24 16.52 8.45
CA ARG A 63 5.01 15.97 9.78
C ARG A 63 4.35 14.58 9.71
N VAL A 64 3.28 14.42 8.94
CA VAL A 64 2.58 13.13 8.81
C VAL A 64 3.51 12.11 8.14
N ARG A 65 4.19 12.50 7.06
CA ARG A 65 5.16 11.63 6.37
C ARG A 65 6.27 11.13 7.31
N ASN A 66 6.84 12.01 8.12
CA ASN A 66 7.91 11.65 9.05
C ASN A 66 7.41 10.74 10.18
N ALA A 67 6.21 10.99 10.71
CA ALA A 67 5.61 10.12 11.72
C ALA A 67 5.34 8.72 11.15
N LEU A 68 4.81 8.65 9.93
CA LEU A 68 4.50 7.40 9.24
C LEU A 68 5.75 6.60 8.85
N ALA A 69 6.79 7.29 8.39
CA ALA A 69 8.08 6.66 8.09
C ALA A 69 8.70 6.02 9.34
N LYS A 70 8.61 6.69 10.50
CA LYS A 70 9.08 6.14 11.78
C LYS A 70 8.29 4.87 12.17
N SER A 71 6.96 4.90 12.06
CA SER A 71 6.12 3.72 12.34
C SER A 71 6.31 2.60 11.31
N SER A 72 6.65 2.94 10.06
CA SER A 72 6.91 1.95 9.01
C SER A 72 8.28 1.29 9.14
N TRP A 73 9.24 1.92 9.81
CA TRP A 73 10.57 1.37 10.01
C TRP A 73 10.62 0.33 11.13
N PHE A 74 9.95 0.60 12.25
CA PHE A 74 10.02 -0.21 13.47
C PHE A 74 8.69 -0.91 13.83
N GLY A 75 7.69 -0.86 12.94
CA GLY A 75 6.39 -1.49 13.11
C GLY A 75 5.98 -2.32 11.90
N PRO A 76 4.76 -2.90 11.89
CA PRO A 76 4.24 -3.70 10.79
C PRO A 76 4.06 -2.94 9.46
N GLY A 77 4.26 -1.62 9.45
CA GLY A 77 4.14 -0.78 8.25
C GLY A 77 2.72 -0.60 7.77
N GLU A 78 2.58 -0.02 6.57
CA GLU A 78 1.31 -0.02 5.85
C GLU A 78 1.05 -1.42 5.28
N MET A 79 -0.07 -2.03 5.68
CA MET A 79 -0.48 -3.33 5.14
C MET A 79 -1.45 -3.12 3.97
N PRO A 80 -1.33 -3.87 2.87
CA PRO A 80 -2.28 -3.78 1.78
C PRO A 80 -3.66 -4.19 2.27
N VAL A 81 -4.68 -3.41 1.91
CA VAL A 81 -6.07 -3.78 2.17
C VAL A 81 -6.42 -4.92 1.22
N LEU A 82 -6.54 -6.13 1.75
CA LEU A 82 -6.86 -7.34 0.97
C LEU A 82 -8.39 -7.51 0.81
N ASP A 83 -9.15 -7.20 1.85
CA ASP A 83 -10.60 -7.37 1.92
C ASP A 83 -11.21 -6.11 2.52
N ARG A 84 -12.10 -5.44 1.77
CA ARG A 84 -12.75 -4.20 2.21
C ARG A 84 -14.05 -4.54 2.93
N GLN A 85 -14.09 -4.27 4.24
CA GLN A 85 -15.32 -4.44 5.03
C GLN A 85 -16.51 -3.63 4.47
N ALA A 86 -16.23 -2.49 3.83
CA ALA A 86 -17.25 -1.66 3.19
C ALA A 86 -18.02 -2.39 2.07
N GLU A 87 -17.41 -3.39 1.42
CA GLU A 87 -18.06 -4.17 0.36
C GLU A 87 -19.01 -5.24 0.91
N LYS A 88 -18.86 -5.60 2.18
CA LYS A 88 -19.76 -6.54 2.88
C LYS A 88 -21.07 -5.88 3.29
N ILE A 89 -21.12 -4.55 3.27
CA ILE A 89 -22.32 -3.79 3.64
C ILE A 89 -23.29 -3.81 2.46
N ALA A 90 -24.49 -4.34 2.67
CA ALA A 90 -25.51 -4.40 1.62
C ALA A 90 -25.94 -2.99 1.21
N ARG A 91 -26.13 -2.75 -0.10
CA ARG A 91 -26.57 -1.44 -0.61
C ARG A 91 -27.85 -0.93 0.06
N ARG A 92 -28.77 -1.83 0.35
CA ARG A 92 -30.02 -1.53 1.08
C ARG A 92 -29.75 -0.93 2.46
N GLU A 93 -28.73 -1.41 3.17
CA GLU A 93 -28.38 -0.91 4.50
C GLU A 93 -27.80 0.50 4.41
N ILE A 94 -26.97 0.77 3.41
CA ILE A 94 -26.47 2.13 3.11
C ILE A 94 -27.65 3.08 2.88
N TYR A 95 -28.60 2.71 2.01
CA TYR A 95 -29.82 3.51 1.78
C TYR A 95 -30.63 3.73 3.06
N ASN A 96 -30.73 2.70 3.90
CA ASN A 96 -31.46 2.79 5.16
C ASN A 96 -30.82 3.83 6.09
N VAL A 97 -29.50 3.76 6.29
CA VAL A 97 -28.77 4.73 7.14
C VAL A 97 -28.89 6.14 6.58
N LEU A 98 -28.65 6.34 5.28
CA LEU A 98 -28.69 7.66 4.66
C LEU A 98 -30.10 8.30 4.71
N SER A 99 -31.16 7.51 4.54
CA SER A 99 -32.54 8.01 4.61
C SER A 99 -32.94 8.36 6.05
N HIS A 100 -32.52 7.59 7.05
CA HIS A 100 -32.73 7.93 8.46
C HIS A 100 -31.93 9.16 8.90
N ALA A 101 -30.76 9.39 8.31
CA ALA A 101 -29.95 10.59 8.53
C ALA A 101 -30.49 11.85 7.81
N GLY A 102 -31.53 11.73 6.98
CA GLY A 102 -32.07 12.84 6.20
C GLY A 102 -31.18 13.29 5.03
N LEU A 103 -30.19 12.48 4.64
CA LEU A 103 -29.26 12.79 3.54
C LEU A 103 -29.84 12.43 2.17
N ILE A 104 -30.81 11.53 2.14
CA ILE A 104 -31.55 11.15 0.93
C ILE A 104 -33.04 11.04 1.26
N GLU A 105 -33.88 11.26 0.26
CA GLU A 105 -35.31 11.10 0.40
C GLU A 105 -35.65 9.63 0.72
N ARG A 106 -36.55 9.44 1.69
CA ARG A 106 -37.09 8.12 2.01
C ARG A 106 -38.04 7.71 0.89
N ARG A 107 -37.53 6.97 -0.09
CA ARG A 107 -38.39 6.29 -1.06
C ARG A 107 -39.12 5.16 -0.34
N ASN A 108 -40.37 5.42 0.04
CA ASN A 108 -41.31 4.36 0.36
C ASN A 108 -41.54 3.59 -0.94
N PHE A 109 -40.84 2.47 -1.15
CA PHE A 109 -41.24 1.50 -2.15
C PHE A 109 -42.59 0.94 -1.70
N LEU A 110 -43.66 1.65 -2.05
CA LEU A 110 -45.02 1.16 -1.90
C LEU A 110 -45.20 0.06 -2.93
N LYS A 111 -45.07 -1.17 -2.43
CA LYS A 111 -45.61 -2.44 -2.92
C LYS A 111 -45.15 -2.92 -4.30
#